data_AF-A0A8X7N266-F1
#
_entry.id   AF-A0A8X7N266-F1
#
_cell.length_a   1.000
_cell.length_b   1.000
_cell.length_c   1.000
_cell.angle_alpha   90.00
_cell.angle_beta   90.00
_cell.angle_gamma   90.00
#
_symmetry.space_group_name_H-M   'P 1'
#
loop_
_entity.id
_entity.type
_entity.pdbx_description
1 polymer ?
#
loop_
_entity_poly.entity_id
_entity_poly.type
_entity_poly.pdbx_seq_one_letter_code
_entity_poly.pdbx_strand_id
1 'polypeptide(L)'
;MSAPMAKRTVSFGPSEDSISIDGPASGPNTFLPQGAASNSTGSTSSNSSSSAAALNAAAISSATSSALKPALKAGTERRKRLTAAEQYQHSDPLLRRLRLVDGKGEPVNLREFFKGVKVVGFYFSSQWAGQPLKEYHKTISEFSKRHHKEFKVIYVSVDVDEQWYKAGTKDMPWVSMVWNDGSSLPAERSQASGNGTAGPPSGSGSLLSDEHAALYNNEDFLLANEADIDESLSQNDSSGEAYLRPFSRVHLAAKLNIIAAPTLCTYHLPSRKMLDWNVRMGRLAQGRAEETWARWEKGEQAASFGMMDVIQAKPVTFGMAVVALIYYIFVVIGGEDYNVLGKLVASFAGGPGGSAAVVRP
;
A
#
# COMPACT_ATOMS: atom_id res chain seq x y z
N MET A 1 23.07 38.71 -25.87
CA MET A 1 24.00 38.65 -24.72
C MET A 1 23.27 39.18 -23.50
N SER A 2 22.90 38.31 -22.56
CA SER A 2 22.58 38.64 -21.16
C SER A 2 22.66 37.35 -20.34
N ALA A 3 23.25 37.47 -19.15
CA ALA A 3 23.94 36.43 -18.39
C ALA A 3 23.03 35.41 -17.65
N PRO A 4 23.58 34.23 -17.26
CA PRO A 4 22.84 33.18 -16.56
C PRO A 4 22.76 33.42 -15.04
N MET A 5 21.60 33.18 -14.43
CA MET A 5 21.35 33.34 -12.99
C MET A 5 21.68 32.05 -12.21
N ALA A 6 22.28 32.23 -11.03
CA ALA A 6 23.04 31.25 -10.27
C ALA A 6 22.20 30.12 -9.63
N LYS A 7 22.79 28.91 -9.61
CA LYS A 7 22.34 27.73 -8.84
C LYS A 7 22.61 27.96 -7.35
N ARG A 8 21.59 27.79 -6.50
CA ARG A 8 21.74 27.79 -5.05
C ARG A 8 21.79 26.34 -4.54
N THR A 9 22.98 25.90 -4.17
CA THR A 9 23.25 24.65 -3.43
C THR A 9 22.84 24.85 -1.97
N VAL A 10 22.13 23.88 -1.39
CA VAL A 10 21.84 23.84 0.06
C VAL A 10 22.57 22.61 0.63
N SER A 11 23.54 22.89 1.50
CA SER A 11 24.32 21.91 2.26
C SER A 11 23.57 21.57 3.54
N PHE A 12 23.46 20.28 3.87
CA PHE A 12 22.99 19.80 5.18
C PHE A 12 24.22 19.38 5.99
N GLY A 13 24.59 20.21 6.97
CA GLY A 13 25.46 19.84 8.08
C GLY A 13 24.61 19.70 9.36
N PRO A 14 24.96 18.80 10.29
CA PRO A 14 24.14 18.52 11.47
C PRO A 14 24.41 19.57 12.55
N SER A 15 23.36 20.07 13.20
CA SER A 15 23.46 20.85 14.42
C SER A 15 23.00 19.99 15.60
N GLU A 16 23.95 19.73 16.49
CA GLU A 16 23.78 19.10 17.79
C GLU A 16 23.02 20.01 18.76
N ASP A 17 22.12 19.43 19.56
CA ASP A 17 21.80 19.93 20.90
C ASP A 17 21.81 18.72 21.84
N SER A 18 22.91 18.58 22.56
CA SER A 18 23.16 17.57 23.58
C SER A 18 22.87 18.13 24.97
N ILE A 19 21.95 17.49 25.71
CA ILE A 19 21.85 17.63 27.17
C ILE A 19 22.21 16.28 27.78
N SER A 20 23.33 16.28 28.51
CA SER A 20 23.99 15.14 29.12
C SER A 20 23.26 14.63 30.37
N ILE A 21 23.07 13.31 30.48
CA ILE A 21 22.78 12.63 31.74
C ILE A 21 23.88 11.59 31.95
N ASP A 22 24.74 11.86 32.94
CA ASP A 22 25.76 10.92 33.42
C ASP A 22 25.11 9.70 34.08
N GLY A 23 25.52 8.52 33.63
CA GLY A 23 25.33 7.26 34.37
C GLY A 23 26.43 7.09 35.43
N PRO A 24 26.32 6.04 36.26
CA PRO A 24 27.37 5.02 36.12
C PRO A 24 26.85 3.58 36.28
N ALA A 25 27.60 2.65 35.68
CA ALA A 25 27.44 1.22 35.81
C ALA A 25 28.56 0.58 36.66
N SER A 26 28.24 -0.59 37.20
CA SER A 26 29.10 -1.71 37.70
C SER A 26 29.66 -1.67 39.14
N GLY A 27 29.33 -2.74 39.90
CA GLY A 27 29.60 -3.03 41.33
C GLY A 27 31.03 -3.53 41.66
N PRO A 28 31.27 -4.54 42.53
CA PRO A 28 30.39 -5.33 43.42
C PRO A 28 30.81 -5.28 44.92
N ASN A 29 30.02 -5.83 45.85
CA ASN A 29 30.50 -6.61 47.02
C ASN A 29 29.37 -7.14 47.92
N THR A 30 29.34 -8.48 48.00
CA THR A 30 29.05 -9.42 49.10
C THR A 30 28.83 -8.85 50.52
N PHE A 31 27.71 -9.19 51.19
CA PHE A 31 27.64 -10.03 52.41
C PHE A 31 26.19 -10.11 52.99
N LEU A 32 25.76 -11.33 53.30
CA LEU A 32 24.59 -11.78 54.09
C LEU A 32 24.85 -11.58 55.63
N PRO A 33 23.98 -12.04 56.56
CA PRO A 33 22.51 -12.04 56.70
C PRO A 33 22.06 -11.62 58.14
N GLN A 34 20.83 -12.04 58.53
CA GLN A 34 20.24 -12.20 59.88
C GLN A 34 19.18 -11.12 60.19
N GLY A 35 17.92 -11.42 60.54
CA GLY A 35 17.27 -12.65 60.97
C GLY A 35 16.36 -12.32 62.17
N ALA A 36 15.17 -12.93 62.20
CA ALA A 36 14.22 -13.01 63.33
C ALA A 36 13.36 -11.76 63.59
N ALA A 37 12.04 -11.85 63.36
CA ALA A 37 11.02 -12.34 64.32
C ALA A 37 10.51 -11.17 65.20
N SER A 38 9.25 -11.01 65.57
CA SER A 38 8.05 -11.86 65.54
C SER A 38 6.90 -11.04 66.12
N ASN A 39 5.66 -11.43 65.78
CA ASN A 39 4.48 -11.45 66.66
C ASN A 39 3.89 -10.10 67.13
N SER A 40 2.58 -9.93 67.30
CA SER A 40 1.40 -10.79 67.12
C SER A 40 0.14 -9.99 67.50
N THR A 41 -0.98 -10.33 66.85
CA THR A 41 -2.36 -10.51 67.41
C THR A 41 -3.13 -9.37 68.08
N GLY A 42 -4.43 -9.32 67.72
CA GLY A 42 -5.56 -8.95 68.59
C GLY A 42 -6.38 -7.77 68.05
N SER A 43 -7.39 -7.97 67.20
CA SER A 43 -8.78 -8.37 67.47
C SER A 43 -9.66 -7.33 68.19
N THR A 44 -10.86 -7.11 67.62
CA THR A 44 -12.14 -6.67 68.26
C THR A 44 -12.17 -5.25 68.87
N SER A 45 -13.26 -4.49 68.90
CA SER A 45 -14.60 -4.44 68.30
C SER A 45 -15.27 -3.17 68.88
N SER A 46 -16.40 -2.77 68.28
CA SER A 46 -17.53 -2.01 68.88
C SER A 46 -17.40 -0.53 69.26
N ASN A 47 -18.27 0.26 68.60
CA ASN A 47 -19.25 1.25 69.11
C ASN A 47 -18.85 2.14 70.29
N SER A 48 -19.04 3.47 70.26
CA SER A 48 -20.35 4.14 70.23
C SER A 48 -20.16 5.65 70.44
N SER A 49 -21.14 6.46 69.98
CA SER A 49 -21.58 7.79 70.49
C SER A 49 -20.54 8.93 70.55
N SER A 50 -20.81 10.21 70.29
CA SER A 50 -22.02 11.03 70.24
C SER A 50 -21.61 12.46 69.91
N SER A 51 -22.43 13.19 69.15
CA SER A 51 -22.78 14.63 69.24
C SER A 51 -23.15 15.12 67.83
N ALA A 52 -24.43 15.30 67.48
CA ALA A 52 -25.37 16.33 67.95
C ALA A 52 -25.02 17.75 67.46
N ALA A 53 -25.56 18.12 66.30
CA ALA A 53 -26.22 19.40 65.98
C ALA A 53 -26.72 19.31 64.52
N ALA A 54 -28.02 19.16 64.23
CA ALA A 54 -29.07 20.20 64.24
C ALA A 54 -28.77 21.30 63.19
N LEU A 55 -29.59 21.72 62.22
CA LEU A 55 -30.99 21.58 61.75
C LEU A 55 -30.97 22.11 60.29
N ASN A 56 -31.75 21.64 59.30
CA ASN A 56 -33.14 22.05 59.02
C ASN A 56 -33.61 21.25 57.77
N ALA A 57 -34.70 20.48 57.86
CA ALA A 57 -36.08 20.85 57.44
C ALA A 57 -36.18 21.11 55.91
N ALA A 58 -36.48 20.11 55.08
CA ALA A 58 -37.79 19.48 54.80
C ALA A 58 -38.61 20.18 53.69
N ALA A 59 -38.78 19.48 52.56
CA ALA A 59 -39.97 19.38 51.69
C ALA A 59 -39.54 18.74 50.35
N ILE A 60 -39.72 17.45 50.08
CA ILE A 60 -40.95 16.73 49.68
C ILE A 60 -41.45 17.08 48.26
N SER A 61 -41.31 16.07 47.38
CA SER A 61 -42.23 15.62 46.31
C SER A 61 -42.10 16.13 44.86
N SER A 62 -41.62 15.18 44.03
CA SER A 62 -42.33 14.52 42.91
C SER A 62 -42.54 15.22 41.55
N ALA A 63 -42.38 14.38 40.50
CA ALA A 63 -42.70 14.53 39.07
C ALA A 63 -41.63 15.24 38.23
N THR A 64 -40.91 14.55 37.35
CA THR A 64 -41.47 13.99 36.12
C THR A 64 -40.62 12.83 35.60
N SER A 65 -41.26 11.69 35.34
CA SER A 65 -40.66 10.58 34.60
C SER A 65 -40.39 11.03 33.16
N SER A 66 -39.17 11.52 32.90
CA SER A 66 -38.71 11.71 31.53
C SER A 66 -38.61 10.34 30.87
N ALA A 67 -39.53 10.08 29.95
CA ALA A 67 -39.69 8.82 29.26
C ALA A 67 -38.36 8.36 28.64
N LEU A 68 -37.85 7.23 29.13
CA LEU A 68 -36.84 6.42 28.45
C LEU A 68 -37.43 5.91 27.13
N LYS A 69 -37.37 6.74 26.07
CA LYS A 69 -37.46 6.23 24.70
C LYS A 69 -36.19 5.43 24.40
N PRO A 70 -36.31 4.33 23.63
CA PRO A 70 -35.74 3.06 24.06
C PRO A 70 -34.28 2.91 23.63
N ALA A 71 -33.44 2.45 24.55
CA ALA A 71 -32.07 1.98 24.28
C ALA A 71 -32.02 0.93 23.15
N LEU A 72 -33.14 0.29 22.82
CA LEU A 72 -33.29 -0.58 21.65
C LEU A 72 -33.05 0.16 20.32
N LYS A 73 -33.50 1.42 20.15
CA LYS A 73 -33.27 2.15 18.90
C LYS A 73 -31.81 2.59 18.79
N ALA A 74 -31.20 3.02 19.89
CA ALA A 74 -29.76 3.28 19.94
C ALA A 74 -28.93 2.01 19.71
N GLY A 75 -29.38 0.86 20.23
CA GLY A 75 -28.77 -0.45 19.99
C GLY A 75 -28.89 -0.91 18.54
N THR A 76 -30.03 -0.69 17.89
CA THR A 76 -30.24 -0.98 16.47
C THR A 76 -29.41 -0.07 15.57
N GLU A 77 -29.35 1.24 15.85
CA GLU A 77 -28.51 2.19 15.09
C GLU A 77 -27.01 1.90 15.30
N ARG A 78 -26.59 1.57 16.52
CA ARG A 78 -25.21 1.16 16.81
C ARG A 78 -24.88 -0.16 16.11
N ARG A 79 -25.77 -1.16 16.15
CA ARG A 79 -25.60 -2.43 15.40
C ARG A 79 -25.54 -2.17 13.89
N LYS A 80 -26.40 -1.29 13.35
CA LYS A 80 -26.41 -0.90 11.94
C LYS A 80 -25.09 -0.24 11.52
N ARG A 81 -24.48 0.53 12.41
CA ARG A 81 -23.15 1.14 12.17
C ARG A 81 -22.00 0.12 12.28
N LEU A 82 -22.19 -0.96 13.04
CA LEU A 82 -21.24 -2.06 13.19
C LEU A 82 -21.36 -3.10 12.06
N THR A 83 -22.47 -3.12 11.31
CA THR A 83 -22.67 -3.99 10.16
C THR A 83 -22.41 -3.24 8.87
N ALA A 84 -21.60 -3.80 7.98
CA ALA A 84 -21.41 -3.24 6.64
C ALA A 84 -22.73 -3.27 5.84
N ALA A 85 -22.92 -2.29 4.96
CA ALA A 85 -24.01 -2.32 3.99
C ALA A 85 -23.94 -3.62 3.17
N GLU A 86 -25.09 -4.22 2.86
CA GLU A 86 -25.19 -5.55 2.24
C GLU A 86 -24.32 -5.69 0.98
N GLN A 87 -24.27 -4.64 0.15
CA GLN A 87 -23.45 -4.58 -1.05
C GLN A 87 -21.94 -4.75 -0.81
N TYR A 88 -21.42 -4.37 0.36
CA TYR A 88 -20.00 -4.44 0.72
C TYR A 88 -19.64 -5.64 1.60
N GLN A 89 -20.61 -6.50 1.92
CA GLN A 89 -20.34 -7.69 2.72
C GLN A 89 -19.63 -8.74 1.86
N HIS A 90 -18.52 -9.28 2.35
CA HIS A 90 -17.80 -10.37 1.69
C HIS A 90 -16.97 -11.14 2.73
N SER A 91 -16.81 -12.45 2.55
CA SER A 91 -16.03 -13.28 3.49
C SER A 91 -14.52 -13.02 3.42
N ASP A 92 -14.06 -12.48 2.30
CA ASP A 92 -12.67 -12.08 2.09
C ASP A 92 -12.37 -10.73 2.78
N PRO A 93 -11.35 -10.66 3.65
CA PRO A 93 -11.03 -9.45 4.41
C PRO A 93 -10.53 -8.28 3.56
N LEU A 94 -9.90 -8.56 2.41
CA LEU A 94 -9.43 -7.51 1.50
C LEU A 94 -10.60 -6.92 0.72
N LEU A 95 -11.44 -7.78 0.11
CA LEU A 95 -12.52 -7.31 -0.78
C LEU A 95 -13.57 -6.46 -0.06
N ARG A 96 -13.96 -6.82 1.17
CA ARG A 96 -14.98 -6.06 1.94
C ARG A 96 -14.54 -4.64 2.35
N ARG A 97 -13.24 -4.35 2.26
CA ARG A 97 -12.67 -3.03 2.52
C ARG A 97 -12.56 -2.18 1.26
N LEU A 98 -13.02 -2.69 0.11
CA LEU A 98 -13.07 -1.94 -1.13
C LEU A 98 -14.46 -1.35 -1.33
N ARG A 99 -14.50 -0.10 -1.80
CA ARG A 99 -15.71 0.53 -2.31
C ARG A 99 -15.59 0.56 -3.82
N LEU A 100 -16.32 -0.35 -4.47
CA LEU A 100 -16.23 -0.57 -5.91
C LEU A 100 -17.44 0.03 -6.62
N VAL A 101 -17.19 0.65 -7.75
CA VAL A 101 -18.19 1.17 -8.68
C VAL A 101 -17.98 0.61 -10.08
N ASP A 102 -19.06 0.53 -10.84
CA ASP A 102 -19.01 0.16 -12.25
C ASP A 102 -18.61 1.36 -13.14
N GLY A 103 -18.58 1.14 -14.47
CA GLY A 103 -18.26 2.19 -15.43
C GLY A 103 -19.27 3.36 -15.49
N LYS A 104 -20.43 3.23 -14.83
CA LYS A 104 -21.44 4.30 -14.69
C LYS A 104 -21.36 5.00 -13.34
N GLY A 105 -20.55 4.49 -12.41
CA GLY A 105 -20.45 4.99 -11.04
C GLY A 105 -21.43 4.36 -10.05
N GLU A 106 -22.16 3.30 -10.46
CA GLU A 106 -23.09 2.59 -9.58
C GLU A 106 -22.33 1.61 -8.66
N PRO A 107 -22.73 1.46 -7.39
CA PRO A 107 -22.06 0.56 -6.46
C PRO A 107 -22.19 -0.91 -6.89
N VAL A 108 -21.11 -1.66 -6.71
CA VAL A 108 -21.05 -3.08 -7.06
C VAL A 108 -21.33 -3.94 -5.82
N ASN A 109 -22.25 -4.90 -5.93
CA ASN A 109 -22.46 -5.92 -4.91
C ASN A 109 -21.29 -6.93 -4.93
N LEU A 110 -20.50 -6.98 -3.86
CA LEU A 110 -19.29 -7.79 -3.81
C LEU A 110 -19.58 -9.30 -3.87
N ARG A 111 -20.60 -9.80 -3.15
CA ARG A 111 -20.93 -11.24 -3.13
C ARG A 111 -21.34 -11.74 -4.51
N GLU A 112 -22.14 -10.96 -5.22
CA GLU A 112 -22.60 -11.31 -6.56
C GLU A 112 -21.46 -11.18 -7.58
N PHE A 113 -20.73 -10.06 -7.55
CA PHE A 113 -19.69 -9.78 -8.53
C PHE A 113 -18.50 -10.76 -8.46
N PHE A 114 -18.12 -11.17 -7.24
CA PHE A 114 -17.03 -12.12 -7.02
C PHE A 114 -17.48 -13.58 -6.93
N LYS A 115 -18.75 -13.88 -7.24
CA LYS A 115 -19.27 -15.25 -7.23
C LYS A 115 -18.57 -16.11 -8.27
N GLY A 116 -17.90 -17.17 -7.80
CA GLY A 116 -17.15 -18.09 -8.68
C GLY A 116 -15.82 -17.53 -9.18
N VAL A 117 -15.40 -16.36 -8.70
CA VAL A 117 -14.12 -15.76 -9.05
C VAL A 117 -12.99 -16.50 -8.32
N LYS A 118 -11.96 -16.85 -9.07
CA LYS A 118 -10.74 -17.48 -8.54
C LYS A 118 -9.62 -16.46 -8.37
N VAL A 119 -9.52 -15.52 -9.32
CA VAL A 119 -8.41 -14.58 -9.38
C VAL A 119 -8.94 -13.16 -9.55
N VAL A 120 -8.41 -12.24 -8.76
CA VAL A 120 -8.69 -10.81 -8.85
C VAL A 120 -7.41 -10.08 -9.27
N GLY A 121 -7.48 -9.31 -10.35
CA GLY A 121 -6.40 -8.45 -10.81
C GLY A 121 -6.56 -7.03 -10.27
N PHE A 122 -5.62 -6.54 -9.47
CA PHE A 122 -5.54 -5.14 -9.07
C PHE A 122 -4.72 -4.38 -10.10
N TYR A 123 -5.39 -3.54 -10.89
CA TYR A 123 -4.77 -2.78 -11.96
C TYR A 123 -4.56 -1.33 -11.54
N PHE A 124 -3.33 -1.01 -11.15
CA PHE A 124 -2.89 0.34 -10.81
C PHE A 124 -2.47 1.09 -12.08
N SER A 125 -3.14 2.18 -12.41
CA SER A 125 -2.89 2.94 -13.63
C SER A 125 -3.19 4.43 -13.48
N SER A 126 -2.60 5.25 -14.36
CA SER A 126 -2.89 6.67 -14.50
C SER A 126 -3.04 7.03 -15.97
N GLN A 127 -4.22 7.51 -16.36
CA GLN A 127 -4.56 7.81 -17.75
C GLN A 127 -4.02 9.17 -18.23
N TRP A 128 -3.30 9.92 -17.38
CA TRP A 128 -2.73 11.23 -17.71
C TRP A 128 -2.06 11.24 -19.10
N ALA A 129 -2.43 12.24 -19.91
CA ALA A 129 -1.88 12.54 -21.23
C ALA A 129 -0.36 12.41 -21.29
N GLY A 130 0.12 11.25 -21.75
CA GLY A 130 1.54 10.95 -21.90
C GLY A 130 1.89 9.47 -21.75
N GLN A 131 1.11 8.68 -21.00
CA GLN A 131 1.42 7.26 -20.83
C GLN A 131 0.95 6.39 -22.03
N PRO A 132 1.81 5.53 -22.61
CA PRO A 132 1.43 4.62 -23.68
C PRO A 132 0.66 3.39 -23.15
N LEU A 133 -0.54 3.62 -22.61
CA LEU A 133 -1.35 2.61 -21.92
C LEU A 133 -2.20 1.74 -22.84
N LYS A 134 -2.30 2.09 -24.12
CA LYS A 134 -3.22 1.43 -25.05
C LYS A 134 -3.01 -0.08 -25.13
N GLU A 135 -1.76 -0.52 -25.15
CA GLU A 135 -1.42 -1.95 -25.20
C GLU A 135 -1.72 -2.66 -23.88
N TYR A 136 -1.44 -2.02 -22.75
CA TYR A 136 -1.79 -2.53 -21.41
C TYR A 136 -3.30 -2.70 -21.27
N HIS A 137 -4.08 -1.66 -21.57
CA HIS A 137 -5.54 -1.69 -21.48
C HIS A 137 -6.12 -2.78 -22.39
N LYS A 138 -5.62 -2.86 -23.63
CA LYS A 138 -6.06 -3.88 -24.58
C LYS A 138 -5.79 -5.29 -24.07
N THR A 139 -4.56 -5.57 -23.64
CA THR A 139 -4.14 -6.91 -23.19
C THR A 139 -4.92 -7.35 -21.96
N ILE A 140 -5.05 -6.48 -20.95
CA ILE A 140 -5.82 -6.78 -19.73
C ILE A 140 -7.30 -6.96 -20.06
N SER A 141 -7.86 -6.12 -20.93
CA SER A 141 -9.26 -6.22 -21.35
C SER A 141 -9.55 -7.52 -22.09
N GLU A 142 -8.70 -7.93 -23.02
CA GLU A 142 -8.84 -9.19 -23.76
C GLU A 142 -8.74 -10.40 -22.83
N PHE A 143 -7.78 -10.38 -21.90
CA PHE A 143 -7.62 -11.44 -20.90
C PHE A 143 -8.83 -11.52 -19.95
N SER A 144 -9.31 -10.37 -19.47
CA SER A 144 -10.53 -10.27 -18.64
C SER A 144 -11.77 -10.80 -19.37
N LYS A 145 -11.95 -10.45 -20.64
CA LYS A 145 -13.08 -10.96 -21.45
C LYS A 145 -13.00 -12.47 -21.65
N ARG A 146 -11.80 -13.02 -21.86
CA ARG A 146 -11.59 -14.47 -22.02
C ARG A 146 -11.97 -15.26 -20.77
N HIS A 147 -11.59 -14.76 -19.59
CA HIS A 147 -11.83 -15.41 -18.30
C HIS A 147 -12.91 -14.71 -17.46
N HIS A 148 -13.90 -14.08 -18.09
CA HIS A 148 -14.85 -13.15 -17.44
C HIS A 148 -15.63 -13.70 -16.23
N LYS A 149 -15.76 -15.03 -16.10
CA LYS A 149 -16.43 -15.68 -14.97
C LYS A 149 -15.52 -15.83 -13.75
N GLU A 150 -14.24 -16.07 -13.97
CA GLU A 150 -13.30 -16.52 -12.94
C GLU A 150 -12.19 -15.50 -12.66
N PHE A 151 -11.96 -14.56 -13.58
CA PHE A 151 -11.02 -13.44 -13.44
C PHE A 151 -11.77 -12.12 -13.47
N LYS A 152 -11.60 -11.30 -12.43
CA LYS A 152 -12.12 -9.94 -12.37
C LYS A 152 -10.99 -8.95 -12.17
N VAL A 153 -11.11 -7.77 -12.77
CA VAL A 153 -10.12 -6.70 -12.64
C VAL A 153 -10.74 -5.54 -11.89
N ILE A 154 -9.99 -5.03 -10.90
CA ILE A 154 -10.29 -3.83 -10.13
C ILE A 154 -9.29 -2.76 -10.54
N TYR A 155 -9.78 -1.69 -11.13
CA TYR A 155 -9.01 -0.51 -11.49
C TYR A 155 -8.79 0.39 -10.27
N VAL A 156 -7.52 0.67 -9.98
CA VAL A 156 -7.09 1.54 -8.90
C VAL A 156 -6.36 2.72 -9.53
N SER A 157 -7.07 3.85 -9.65
CA SER A 157 -6.48 5.05 -10.25
C SER A 157 -5.48 5.70 -9.31
N VAL A 158 -4.30 5.99 -9.84
CA VAL A 158 -3.28 6.85 -9.23
C VAL A 158 -3.26 8.25 -9.85
N ASP A 159 -4.31 8.59 -10.61
CA ASP A 159 -4.47 9.93 -11.19
C ASP A 159 -4.71 10.98 -10.11
N VAL A 160 -4.29 12.21 -10.41
CA VAL A 160 -4.56 13.39 -9.58
C VAL A 160 -5.89 14.04 -9.95
N ASP A 161 -6.29 13.97 -11.23
CA ASP A 161 -7.53 14.57 -11.72
C ASP A 161 -8.61 13.53 -12.00
N GLU A 162 -9.85 13.85 -11.60
CA GLU A 162 -11.02 12.98 -11.81
C GLU A 162 -11.31 12.74 -13.30
N GLN A 163 -10.96 13.69 -14.18
CA GLN A 163 -11.14 13.54 -15.63
C GLN A 163 -10.37 12.33 -16.18
N TRP A 164 -9.15 12.08 -15.68
CA TRP A 164 -8.30 10.98 -16.12
C TRP A 164 -8.78 9.66 -15.53
N TYR A 165 -9.25 9.68 -14.27
CA TYR A 165 -9.96 8.55 -13.68
C TYR A 165 -11.18 8.13 -14.52
N LYS A 166 -12.03 9.10 -14.91
CA LYS A 166 -13.21 8.84 -15.76
C LYS A 166 -12.79 8.29 -17.13
N ALA A 167 -11.74 8.84 -17.74
CA ALA A 167 -11.23 8.34 -19.01
C ALA A 167 -10.67 6.90 -18.93
N GLY A 168 -10.06 6.52 -17.80
CA GLY A 168 -9.51 5.18 -17.57
C GLY A 168 -10.54 4.11 -17.19
N THR A 169 -11.75 4.52 -16.81
CA THR A 169 -12.82 3.63 -16.34
C THR A 169 -14.00 3.53 -17.31
N LYS A 170 -14.22 4.57 -18.12
CA LYS A 170 -15.30 4.60 -19.11
C LYS A 170 -15.13 3.51 -20.17
N ASP A 171 -16.22 2.77 -20.40
CA ASP A 171 -16.33 1.71 -21.43
C ASP A 171 -15.29 0.57 -21.28
N MET A 172 -14.75 0.38 -20.08
CA MET A 172 -13.78 -0.67 -19.78
C MET A 172 -14.45 -1.90 -19.14
N PRO A 173 -13.87 -3.12 -19.29
CA PRO A 173 -14.46 -4.35 -18.73
C PRO A 173 -14.16 -4.57 -17.24
N TRP A 174 -13.60 -3.57 -16.56
CA TRP A 174 -13.24 -3.61 -15.13
C TRP A 174 -14.12 -2.69 -14.30
N VAL A 175 -14.22 -3.01 -13.01
CA VAL A 175 -14.79 -2.12 -11.99
C VAL A 175 -13.67 -1.26 -11.41
N SER A 176 -13.99 -0.15 -10.77
CA SER A 176 -12.99 0.73 -10.17
C SER A 176 -13.25 0.96 -8.68
N MET A 177 -12.18 1.26 -7.95
CA MET A 177 -12.33 1.89 -6.65
C MET A 177 -12.87 3.31 -6.82
N VAL A 178 -13.77 3.71 -5.91
CA VAL A 178 -14.38 5.05 -5.91
C VAL A 178 -13.32 6.15 -5.87
N TRP A 179 -13.61 7.25 -6.57
CA TRP A 179 -12.72 8.42 -6.60
C TRP A 179 -12.74 9.22 -5.30
N ASN A 180 -13.94 9.45 -4.73
CA ASN A 180 -14.15 10.25 -3.52
C ASN A 180 -13.83 9.47 -2.23
N ASP A 181 -12.59 9.02 -2.12
CA ASP A 181 -12.05 8.22 -1.01
C ASP A 181 -11.14 9.04 -0.08
N GLY A 182 -11.22 10.37 -0.16
CA GLY A 182 -10.40 11.31 0.62
C GLY A 182 -8.93 11.39 0.19
N SER A 183 -8.50 10.64 -0.83
CA SER A 183 -7.10 10.66 -1.28
C SER A 183 -6.80 11.69 -2.36
N SER A 184 -7.83 12.20 -3.03
CA SER A 184 -7.69 13.28 -4.00
C SER A 184 -7.84 14.63 -3.30
N LEU A 185 -6.91 15.56 -3.56
CA LEU A 185 -7.02 16.92 -3.05
C LEU A 185 -8.26 17.60 -3.66
N PRO A 186 -9.03 18.40 -2.89
CA PRO A 186 -10.07 19.26 -3.44
C PRO A 186 -9.50 20.13 -4.55
N ALA A 187 -10.27 20.36 -5.61
CA ALA A 187 -9.85 21.04 -6.85
C ALA A 187 -9.44 22.53 -6.70
N GLU A 188 -9.21 23.02 -5.48
CA GLU A 188 -8.95 24.42 -5.14
C GLU A 188 -7.55 24.93 -5.55
N ARG A 189 -6.69 24.07 -6.12
CA ARG A 189 -5.46 24.53 -6.81
C ARG A 189 -5.72 24.99 -8.25
N SER A 190 -6.86 24.64 -8.84
CA SER A 190 -7.18 24.96 -10.25
C SER A 190 -7.51 26.44 -10.47
N GLN A 191 -7.73 27.21 -9.40
CA GLN A 191 -7.95 28.66 -9.45
C GLN A 191 -6.72 29.49 -9.02
N ALA A 192 -5.60 28.86 -8.65
CA ALA A 192 -4.36 29.56 -8.30
C ALA A 192 -3.50 29.98 -9.51
N SER A 193 -4.11 30.07 -10.70
CA SER A 193 -3.54 30.74 -11.88
C SER A 193 -4.56 31.76 -12.38
N GLY A 194 -4.64 32.89 -11.67
CA GLY A 194 -5.56 33.97 -12.02
C GLY A 194 -5.58 35.07 -10.97
N ASN A 195 -4.71 36.06 -11.14
CA ASN A 195 -4.61 37.33 -10.40
C ASN A 195 -4.19 37.29 -8.92
N GLY A 196 -3.13 38.06 -8.63
CA GLY A 196 -2.45 38.08 -7.35
C GLY A 196 -3.18 38.80 -6.23
N THR A 197 -2.73 38.56 -5.00
CA THR A 197 -2.00 39.52 -4.16
C THR A 197 -1.44 38.74 -2.97
N ALA A 198 -0.15 38.92 -2.68
CA ALA A 198 0.54 38.25 -1.60
C ALA A 198 0.18 38.86 -0.24
N GLY A 199 -0.15 38.00 0.73
CA GLY A 199 -0.11 38.31 2.16
C GLY A 199 0.53 37.13 2.92
N PRO A 200 1.43 37.36 3.89
CA PRO A 200 2.04 36.26 4.63
C PRO A 200 1.11 35.83 5.78
N PRO A 201 0.84 34.53 5.99
CA PRO A 201 0.20 34.09 7.21
C PRO A 201 1.28 33.92 8.29
N SER A 202 1.42 34.93 9.14
CA SER A 202 1.86 34.72 10.53
C SER A 202 0.69 34.13 11.30
N GLY A 203 0.87 32.97 11.93
CA GLY A 203 -0.10 32.43 12.88
C GLY A 203 -0.17 30.91 12.88
N SER A 204 0.56 30.30 13.82
CA SER A 204 0.27 28.97 14.32
C SER A 204 -1.17 28.91 14.85
N GLY A 205 -2.03 28.10 14.25
CA GLY A 205 -3.36 27.82 14.79
C GLY A 205 -4.33 27.24 13.76
N SER A 206 -4.61 25.93 13.88
CA SER A 206 -5.84 25.27 13.46
C SER A 206 -6.28 25.45 11.99
N LEU A 207 -5.79 24.59 11.08
CA LEU A 207 -6.39 24.36 9.74
C LEU A 207 -7.65 23.49 9.84
N LEU A 208 -8.59 23.90 10.70
CA LEU A 208 -9.96 23.42 10.69
C LEU A 208 -10.82 24.53 10.09
N SER A 209 -10.98 24.48 8.77
CA SER A 209 -12.10 25.13 8.07
C SER A 209 -12.68 24.13 7.09
N ASP A 210 -13.42 23.16 7.64
CA ASP A 210 -14.78 22.76 7.27
C ASP A 210 -15.23 22.90 5.81
N GLU A 211 -14.44 22.41 4.85
CA GLU A 211 -14.98 21.87 3.60
C GLU A 211 -14.41 20.46 3.40
N HIS A 212 -14.86 19.53 4.25
CA HIS A 212 -14.57 18.12 4.05
C HIS A 212 -15.07 17.71 2.67
N ALA A 213 -14.14 17.38 1.76
CA ALA A 213 -14.49 16.87 0.43
C ALA A 213 -15.57 15.78 0.57
N ALA A 214 -16.63 15.87 -0.23
CA ALA A 214 -17.77 14.96 -0.14
C ALA A 214 -17.30 13.50 -0.33
N LEU A 215 -17.14 12.78 0.78
CA LEU A 215 -16.69 11.39 0.78
C LEU A 215 -17.79 10.48 0.24
N TYR A 216 -17.38 9.44 -0.48
CA TYR A 216 -18.30 8.45 -1.00
C TYR A 216 -19.08 7.81 0.15
N ASN A 217 -20.43 7.86 0.06
CA ASN A 217 -21.36 7.44 1.11
C ASN A 217 -21.14 8.09 2.50
N ASN A 218 -20.42 9.21 2.59
CA ASN A 218 -19.97 9.81 3.85
C ASN A 218 -19.19 8.82 4.75
N GLU A 219 -18.51 7.85 4.15
CA GLU A 219 -17.66 6.90 4.86
C GLU A 219 -16.26 7.49 5.06
N ASP A 220 -15.67 7.22 6.22
CA ASP A 220 -14.29 7.55 6.52
C ASP A 220 -13.36 6.48 5.95
N PHE A 221 -12.43 6.85 5.08
CA PHE A 221 -11.52 5.93 4.40
C PHE A 221 -10.16 5.93 5.10
N LEU A 222 -9.59 4.74 5.27
CA LEU A 222 -8.24 4.59 5.77
C LEU A 222 -7.25 5.11 4.73
N LEU A 223 -6.43 6.09 5.10
CA LEU A 223 -5.39 6.69 4.26
C LEU A 223 -4.03 5.98 4.48
N ALA A 224 -3.05 6.21 3.59
CA ALA A 224 -1.78 5.46 3.60
C ALA A 224 -0.93 5.64 4.87
N ASN A 225 -1.03 6.78 5.56
CA ASN A 225 -0.25 7.06 6.77
C ASN A 225 -1.02 6.76 8.07
N GLU A 226 -2.21 6.18 7.97
CA GLU A 226 -3.04 5.85 9.12
C GLU A 226 -2.82 4.40 9.58
N ALA A 227 -2.87 4.19 10.90
CA ALA A 227 -2.80 2.86 11.47
C ALA A 227 -4.10 2.09 11.25
N ASP A 228 -4.00 0.87 10.70
CA ASP A 228 -5.15 -0.01 10.49
C ASP A 228 -5.53 -0.76 11.78
N ILE A 229 -6.35 -0.12 12.62
CA ILE A 229 -6.84 -0.73 13.86
C ILE A 229 -7.83 -1.88 13.63
N ASP A 230 -8.44 -1.95 12.45
CA ASP A 230 -9.48 -2.92 12.08
C ASP A 230 -8.89 -4.21 11.46
N GLU A 231 -7.59 -4.25 11.18
CA GLU A 231 -6.92 -5.40 10.54
C GLU A 231 -7.14 -6.70 11.34
N SER A 232 -6.98 -6.66 12.67
CA SER A 232 -7.19 -7.83 13.52
C SER A 232 -8.64 -8.33 13.51
N LEU A 233 -9.61 -7.41 13.51
CA LEU A 233 -11.03 -7.74 13.38
C LEU A 233 -11.32 -8.36 12.02
N SER A 234 -10.66 -7.86 10.97
CA SER A 234 -10.84 -8.35 9.60
C SER A 234 -10.42 -9.82 9.43
N GLN A 235 -9.40 -10.27 10.14
CA GLN A 235 -8.92 -11.66 10.05
C GLN A 235 -9.81 -12.63 10.86
N ASN A 236 -10.41 -12.15 11.94
CA ASN A 236 -11.18 -12.99 12.86
C ASN A 236 -12.67 -13.07 12.49
N ASP A 237 -13.23 -12.07 11.82
CA ASP A 237 -14.63 -12.08 11.42
C ASP A 237 -14.87 -12.98 10.19
N SER A 238 -15.33 -14.20 10.46
CA SER A 238 -15.69 -15.19 9.44
C SER A 238 -17.05 -14.93 8.78
N SER A 239 -17.91 -14.09 9.38
CA SER A 239 -19.24 -13.78 8.84
C SER A 239 -19.16 -12.83 7.63
N GLY A 240 -18.15 -11.96 7.60
CA GLY A 240 -18.00 -10.95 6.55
C GLY A 240 -19.01 -9.81 6.66
N GLU A 241 -19.72 -9.70 7.79
CA GLU A 241 -20.77 -8.70 8.02
C GLU A 241 -20.29 -7.51 8.82
N ALA A 242 -19.17 -7.64 9.56
CA ALA A 242 -18.64 -6.53 10.35
C ALA A 242 -18.23 -5.38 9.43
N TYR A 243 -18.62 -4.17 9.83
CA TYR A 243 -18.11 -2.94 9.25
C TYR A 243 -16.62 -2.82 9.57
N LEU A 244 -15.83 -2.59 8.53
CA LEU A 244 -14.42 -2.25 8.62
C LEU A 244 -14.22 -0.95 7.85
N ARG A 245 -13.30 -0.12 8.33
CA ARG A 245 -12.92 1.10 7.61
C ARG A 245 -12.45 0.72 6.19
N PRO A 246 -13.08 1.28 5.13
CA PRO A 246 -12.67 1.01 3.76
C PRO A 246 -11.28 1.56 3.47
N PHE A 247 -10.56 0.92 2.55
CA PHE A 247 -9.28 1.41 2.05
C PHE A 247 -9.50 2.48 1.00
N SER A 248 -8.77 3.58 1.12
CA SER A 248 -8.60 4.49 0.00
C SER A 248 -7.71 3.87 -1.09
N ARG A 249 -7.75 4.41 -2.30
CA ARG A 249 -6.88 3.99 -3.41
C ARG A 249 -5.41 4.14 -3.06
N VAL A 250 -5.05 5.24 -2.40
CA VAL A 250 -3.66 5.51 -1.97
C VAL A 250 -3.23 4.58 -0.83
N HIS A 251 -4.12 4.28 0.12
CA HIS A 251 -3.84 3.28 1.14
C HIS A 251 -3.63 1.89 0.53
N LEU A 252 -4.49 1.45 -0.39
CA LEU A 252 -4.32 0.15 -1.04
C LEU A 252 -3.01 0.07 -1.83
N ALA A 253 -2.64 1.14 -2.54
CA ALA A 253 -1.36 1.23 -3.24
C ALA A 253 -0.17 1.12 -2.26
N ALA A 254 -0.22 1.82 -1.12
CA ALA A 254 0.81 1.72 -0.08
C ALA A 254 0.87 0.32 0.56
N LYS A 255 -0.29 -0.26 0.91
CA LYS A 255 -0.42 -1.61 1.49
C LYS A 255 0.16 -2.69 0.58
N LEU A 256 0.03 -2.51 -0.74
CA LEU A 256 0.57 -3.43 -1.74
C LEU A 256 1.96 -3.02 -2.27
N ASN A 257 2.62 -2.03 -1.66
CA ASN A 257 3.94 -1.53 -2.04
C ASN A 257 4.06 -1.16 -3.53
N ILE A 258 3.02 -0.53 -4.08
CA ILE A 258 3.00 -0.11 -5.48
C ILE A 258 3.84 1.16 -5.63
N ILE A 259 5.01 1.01 -6.28
CA ILE A 259 5.97 2.10 -6.48
C ILE A 259 5.80 2.82 -7.82
N ALA A 260 5.11 2.21 -8.79
CA ALA A 260 4.95 2.76 -10.14
C ALA A 260 3.67 2.25 -10.80
N ALA A 261 3.16 3.03 -11.75
CA ALA A 261 2.06 2.66 -12.64
C ALA A 261 2.49 2.80 -14.11
N PRO A 262 2.02 1.93 -15.03
CA PRO A 262 1.04 0.88 -14.80
C PRO A 262 1.61 -0.37 -14.13
N THR A 263 0.87 -0.92 -13.16
CA THR A 263 1.20 -2.20 -12.49
C THR A 263 -0.07 -3.04 -12.35
N LEU A 264 0.01 -4.32 -12.73
CA LEU A 264 -1.04 -5.30 -12.47
C LEU A 264 -0.54 -6.29 -11.42
N CYS A 265 -1.26 -6.41 -10.32
CA CYS A 265 -1.04 -7.43 -9.31
C CYS A 265 -2.17 -8.46 -9.37
N THR A 266 -1.90 -9.72 -9.01
CA THR A 266 -2.92 -10.76 -8.94
C THR A 266 -3.09 -11.30 -7.54
N TYR A 267 -4.34 -11.50 -7.17
CA TYR A 267 -4.78 -12.04 -5.90
C TYR A 267 -5.60 -13.31 -6.15
N HIS A 268 -5.19 -14.41 -5.55
CA HIS A 268 -5.94 -15.66 -5.60
C HIS A 268 -6.94 -15.69 -4.45
N LEU A 269 -8.22 -15.58 -4.78
CA LEU A 269 -9.31 -15.43 -3.84
C LEU A 269 -9.52 -16.68 -2.96
N PRO A 270 -9.47 -17.93 -3.48
CA PRO A 270 -9.60 -19.12 -2.65
C PRO A 270 -8.51 -19.29 -1.60
N SER A 271 -7.24 -18.99 -1.95
CA SER A 271 -6.13 -19.11 -1.00
C SER A 271 -5.85 -17.84 -0.20
N ARG A 272 -6.53 -16.74 -0.53
CA ARG A 272 -6.34 -15.39 0.04
C ARG A 272 -4.90 -14.90 -0.03
N LYS A 273 -4.21 -15.13 -1.15
CA LYS A 273 -2.79 -14.80 -1.33
C LYS A 273 -2.55 -13.99 -2.59
N MET A 274 -1.65 -13.01 -2.50
CA MET A 274 -1.08 -12.35 -3.67
C MET A 274 -0.18 -13.35 -4.42
N LEU A 275 -0.40 -13.50 -5.73
CA LEU A 275 0.39 -14.37 -6.59
C LEU A 275 1.53 -13.57 -7.22
N ASP A 276 1.19 -12.63 -8.10
CA ASP A 276 2.14 -11.78 -8.80
C ASP A 276 1.97 -10.32 -8.39
N TRP A 277 3.09 -9.66 -8.06
CA TRP A 277 3.11 -8.24 -7.69
C TRP A 277 3.30 -7.32 -8.90
N ASN A 278 3.85 -7.85 -9.99
CA ASN A 278 4.00 -7.12 -11.25
C ASN A 278 3.92 -8.10 -12.42
N VAL A 279 2.71 -8.26 -12.96
CA VAL A 279 2.47 -9.14 -14.10
C VAL A 279 3.05 -8.52 -15.36
N ARG A 280 3.92 -9.28 -16.04
CA ARG A 280 4.44 -8.89 -17.34
C ARG A 280 3.36 -9.05 -18.40
N MET A 281 3.06 -7.98 -19.15
CA MET A 281 2.02 -8.03 -20.20
C MET A 281 2.25 -9.12 -21.25
N GLY A 282 3.51 -9.45 -21.55
CA GLY A 282 3.84 -10.57 -22.45
C GLY A 282 3.38 -11.96 -21.96
N ARG A 283 3.04 -12.13 -20.68
CA ARG A 283 2.45 -13.37 -20.14
C ARG A 283 0.94 -13.44 -20.39
N LEU A 284 0.29 -12.28 -20.51
CA LEU A 284 -1.14 -12.15 -20.83
C LEU A 284 -1.39 -12.08 -22.34
N ALA A 285 -0.35 -11.79 -23.13
CA ALA A 285 -0.41 -11.83 -24.57
C ALA A 285 -0.65 -13.25 -25.11
N GLN A 286 -1.12 -13.31 -26.36
CA GLN A 286 -1.47 -14.55 -27.04
C GLN A 286 -0.27 -15.52 -27.09
N GLY A 287 -0.49 -16.77 -26.68
CA GLY A 287 0.54 -17.84 -26.61
C GLY A 287 0.88 -18.30 -25.20
N ARG A 288 1.00 -17.39 -24.21
CA ARG A 288 1.30 -17.73 -22.81
C ARG A 288 0.14 -17.48 -21.83
N ALA A 289 -0.94 -16.87 -22.32
CA ALA A 289 -2.12 -16.54 -21.52
C ALA A 289 -2.75 -17.77 -20.87
N GLU A 290 -2.93 -18.87 -21.61
CA GLU A 290 -3.57 -20.10 -21.09
C GLU A 290 -2.71 -20.78 -20.02
N GLU A 291 -1.40 -20.83 -20.22
CA GLU A 291 -0.46 -21.34 -19.22
C GLU A 291 -0.50 -20.47 -17.96
N THR A 292 -0.47 -19.15 -18.12
CA THR A 292 -0.56 -18.20 -17.01
C THR A 292 -1.87 -18.38 -16.24
N TRP A 293 -2.98 -18.53 -16.95
CA TRP A 293 -4.28 -18.80 -16.34
C TRP A 293 -4.29 -20.11 -15.56
N ALA A 294 -3.81 -21.20 -16.16
CA ALA A 294 -3.79 -22.52 -15.51
C ALA A 294 -2.96 -22.55 -14.21
N ARG A 295 -1.93 -21.71 -14.12
CA ARG A 295 -1.15 -21.52 -12.87
C ARG A 295 -1.91 -20.68 -11.86
N TRP A 296 -2.45 -19.53 -12.26
CA TRP A 296 -3.21 -18.67 -11.36
C TRP A 296 -4.46 -19.34 -10.80
N GLU A 297 -5.14 -20.15 -11.60
CA GLU A 297 -6.31 -20.94 -11.18
C GLU A 297 -5.98 -21.92 -10.05
N LYS A 298 -4.74 -22.42 -10.02
CA LYS A 298 -4.22 -23.31 -8.97
C LYS A 298 -3.63 -22.56 -7.78
N GLY A 299 -3.60 -21.23 -7.83
CA GLY A 299 -2.93 -20.40 -6.82
C GLY A 299 -1.40 -20.41 -6.94
N GLU A 300 -0.86 -20.72 -8.12
CA GLU A 300 0.57 -20.61 -8.43
C GLU A 300 0.85 -19.28 -9.16
N GLN A 301 2.07 -18.75 -8.98
CA GLN A 301 2.51 -17.54 -9.70
C GLN A 301 2.62 -17.78 -11.21
N ALA A 302 2.64 -16.71 -12.02
CA ALA A 302 2.97 -16.84 -13.44
C ALA A 302 4.37 -17.47 -13.61
N ALA A 303 4.61 -18.19 -14.72
CA ALA A 303 5.94 -18.75 -14.96
C ALA A 303 6.99 -17.63 -15.00
N SER A 304 8.08 -17.82 -14.25
CA SER A 304 9.22 -16.93 -14.30
C SER A 304 9.91 -17.08 -15.67
N PHE A 305 10.52 -15.99 -16.14
CA PHE A 305 11.27 -16.02 -17.39
C PHE A 305 12.45 -16.98 -17.24
N GLY A 306 12.32 -18.17 -17.82
CA GLY A 306 13.30 -19.24 -17.69
C GLY A 306 14.42 -19.11 -18.72
N MET A 307 15.50 -19.88 -18.53
CA MET A 307 16.58 -19.96 -19.53
C MET A 307 16.05 -20.43 -20.90
N MET A 308 15.00 -21.25 -20.90
CA MET A 308 14.35 -21.72 -22.13
C MET A 308 13.65 -20.58 -22.89
N ASP A 309 13.08 -19.60 -22.20
CA ASP A 309 12.50 -18.41 -22.82
C ASP A 309 13.57 -17.52 -23.45
N VAL A 310 14.76 -17.43 -22.84
CA VAL A 310 15.92 -16.71 -23.40
C VAL A 310 16.34 -17.35 -24.73
N ILE A 311 16.45 -18.68 -24.74
CA ILE A 311 16.87 -19.46 -25.91
C ILE A 311 15.86 -19.27 -27.06
N GLN A 312 14.56 -19.34 -26.77
CA GLN A 312 13.53 -19.16 -27.79
C GLN A 312 13.42 -17.72 -28.28
N ALA A 313 13.52 -16.74 -27.38
CA ALA A 313 13.36 -15.33 -27.75
C ALA A 313 14.58 -14.76 -28.49
N LYS A 314 15.80 -15.18 -28.12
CA LYS A 314 17.05 -14.67 -28.69
C LYS A 314 18.10 -15.79 -28.88
N PRO A 315 17.86 -16.73 -29.80
CA PRO A 315 18.73 -17.89 -29.99
C PRO A 315 20.16 -17.50 -30.38
N VAL A 316 20.32 -16.48 -31.23
CA VAL A 316 21.63 -16.00 -31.69
C VAL A 316 22.41 -15.34 -30.56
N THR A 317 21.78 -14.47 -29.76
CA THR A 317 22.44 -13.81 -28.63
C THR A 317 22.86 -14.81 -27.57
N PHE A 318 22.01 -15.79 -27.28
CA PHE A 318 22.34 -16.87 -26.36
C PHE A 318 23.51 -17.72 -26.88
N GLY A 319 23.48 -18.11 -28.16
CA GLY A 319 24.58 -18.84 -28.80
C GLY A 319 25.91 -18.08 -28.74
N MET A 320 25.91 -16.78 -29.02
CA MET A 320 27.10 -15.93 -28.89
C MET A 320 27.62 -15.85 -27.46
N ALA A 321 26.73 -15.76 -26.47
CA ALA A 321 27.12 -15.76 -25.06
C ALA A 321 27.75 -17.11 -24.64
N VAL A 322 27.22 -18.24 -25.13
CA VAL A 322 27.80 -19.56 -24.89
C VAL A 322 29.19 -19.68 -25.52
N VAL A 323 29.36 -19.25 -26.77
CA VAL A 323 30.68 -19.24 -27.45
C VAL A 323 31.67 -18.34 -26.71
N ALA A 324 31.24 -17.16 -26.26
CA ALA A 324 32.09 -16.25 -25.48
C ALA A 324 32.49 -16.86 -24.12
N LEU A 325 31.58 -17.57 -23.45
CA LEU A 325 31.87 -18.28 -22.20
C LEU A 325 32.86 -19.42 -22.42
N ILE A 326 32.69 -20.21 -23.48
CA ILE A 326 33.61 -21.29 -23.86
C ILE A 326 35.00 -20.70 -24.14
N TYR A 327 35.08 -19.62 -24.91
CA TYR A 327 36.34 -18.92 -25.17
C TYR A 327 36.98 -18.41 -23.87
N TYR A 328 36.21 -17.80 -22.98
CA TYR A 328 36.70 -17.34 -21.68
C TYR A 328 37.28 -18.49 -20.85
N ILE A 329 36.55 -19.61 -20.73
CA ILE A 329 37.02 -20.81 -20.02
C ILE A 329 38.30 -21.34 -20.67
N PHE A 330 38.37 -21.36 -22.01
CA PHE A 330 39.54 -21.82 -22.75
C PHE A 330 40.76 -20.93 -22.51
N VAL A 331 40.59 -19.61 -22.41
CA VAL A 331 41.67 -18.66 -22.08
C VAL A 331 42.11 -18.80 -20.63
N VAL A 332 41.18 -18.99 -19.68
CA VAL A 332 41.51 -19.17 -18.26
C VAL A 332 42.28 -20.45 -18.00
N ILE A 333 41.92 -21.56 -18.68
CA ILE A 333 42.60 -22.85 -18.51
C ILE A 333 43.88 -22.93 -19.35
N GLY A 334 43.87 -22.39 -20.58
CA GLY A 334 44.99 -22.46 -21.52
C GLY A 334 46.08 -21.42 -21.30
N GLY A 335 45.83 -20.38 -20.48
CA GLY A 335 46.77 -19.27 -20.26
C GLY A 335 46.69 -18.18 -21.35
N GLU A 336 47.41 -17.08 -21.13
CA GLU A 336 47.35 -15.86 -21.97
C GLU A 336 47.71 -16.09 -23.46
N ASP A 337 48.36 -17.20 -23.78
CA ASP A 337 48.72 -17.55 -25.15
C ASP A 337 47.51 -17.70 -26.06
N TYR A 338 46.39 -18.18 -25.52
CA TYR A 338 45.13 -18.37 -26.24
C TYR A 338 44.21 -17.16 -26.20
N ASN A 339 44.62 -16.05 -25.58
CA ASN A 339 43.85 -14.81 -25.58
C ASN A 339 44.00 -14.04 -26.90
N VAL A 340 43.55 -14.65 -28.00
CA VAL A 340 43.65 -14.11 -29.36
C VAL A 340 42.91 -12.77 -29.48
N LEU A 341 41.77 -12.64 -28.80
CA LEU A 341 40.95 -11.42 -28.82
C LEU A 341 41.63 -10.27 -28.08
N GLY A 342 42.25 -10.52 -26.93
CA GLY A 342 43.04 -9.52 -26.20
C GLY A 342 44.26 -9.05 -27.00
N LYS A 343 44.95 -9.98 -27.68
CA LYS A 343 46.08 -9.67 -28.57
C LYS A 343 45.65 -8.86 -29.79
N LEU A 344 44.49 -9.17 -30.37
CA LEU A 344 43.91 -8.42 -31.50
C LEU A 344 43.51 -7.00 -31.08
N VAL A 345 42.84 -6.83 -29.93
CA VAL A 345 42.48 -5.52 -29.39
C VAL A 345 43.71 -4.69 -29.05
N ALA A 346 44.74 -5.30 -28.46
CA ALA A 346 46.03 -4.65 -28.19
C ALA A 346 46.73 -4.22 -29.49
N SER A 347 46.66 -5.03 -30.56
CA SER A 347 47.18 -4.71 -31.88
C SER A 347 46.41 -3.58 -32.57
N PHE A 348 45.12 -3.42 -32.30
CA PHE A 348 44.30 -2.31 -32.82
C PHE A 348 44.43 -1.03 -31.99
N ALA A 349 44.62 -1.15 -30.68
CA ALA A 349 44.91 -0.02 -29.81
C ALA A 349 46.37 0.48 -29.98
N GLY A 350 47.28 -0.38 -30.41
CA GLY A 350 48.67 -0.08 -30.76
C GLY A 350 48.85 0.28 -32.23
N GLY A 351 48.21 1.34 -32.72
CA GLY A 351 48.59 1.98 -33.97
C GLY A 351 49.95 2.71 -33.85
N PRO A 352 50.70 2.90 -34.95
CA PRO A 352 52.16 3.07 -34.93
C PRO A 352 52.58 4.45 -34.39
N GLY A 353 53.13 4.47 -33.18
CA GLY A 353 53.72 5.68 -32.62
C GLY A 353 53.96 5.58 -31.12
N GLY A 354 54.90 4.72 -30.70
CA GLY A 354 55.24 4.62 -29.29
C GLY A 354 56.24 3.53 -28.97
N SER A 355 57.46 3.65 -29.48
CA SER A 355 58.60 2.96 -28.86
C SER A 355 58.76 3.49 -27.43
N ALA A 356 58.20 2.78 -26.45
CA ALA A 356 58.61 2.88 -25.08
C ALA A 356 59.54 1.70 -24.79
N ALA A 357 60.84 1.97 -24.92
CA ALA A 357 61.88 1.08 -24.44
C ALA A 357 61.63 0.79 -22.95
N VAL A 358 61.33 -0.47 -22.63
CA VAL A 358 61.32 -0.98 -21.26
C VAL A 358 62.78 -1.09 -20.82
N VAL A 359 63.30 -0.04 -20.19
CA VAL A 359 64.46 -0.14 -19.32
C VAL A 359 63.94 -0.51 -17.94
N ARG A 360 64.20 -1.75 -17.53
CA ARG A 360 64.07 -2.19 -16.13
C ARG A 360 65.11 -1.46 -15.28
N PRO A 361 64.75 -1.08 -14.06
CA PRO A 361 65.31 -1.81 -12.91
C PRO A 361 64.26 -2.58 -12.12
#